data_AF-A0A7J8YPR5-F1
#
_entry.id   AF-A0A7J8YPR5-F1
#
_cell.length_a   1.000
_cell.length_b   1.000
_cell.length_c   1.000
_cell.angle_alpha   90.00
_cell.angle_beta   90.00
_cell.angle_gamma   90.00
#
_symmetry.space_group_name_H-M   'P 1'
#
loop_
_entity.id
_entity.type
_entity.pdbx_description
1 polymer ?
#
loop_
_entity_poly.entity_id
_entity_poly.type
_entity_poly.pdbx_seq_one_letter_code
_entity_poly.pdbx_strand_id
1 'polypeptide(L)'
;MAWQNTLIQDGKEMASVLYTYRSCVKALPQLPESMKHSQADLYLETYQVLDLEMSRLREIQRWQASAATKLAADMQRFSRPERRINGPTITHLWSMLKLLDVLVQLDHLKNAKASIPNDFSWYKRTFTQVSIQWPDTDSMREELDDLQIFLSTRWAILLNLHVEMFRVNKSLTEFSVEDILQVLIVFAVESLELDFALLFPERHMLLRVLPVLVVMATSSEKDSESLYKRVKINRLINIFKNDPVIPAFPDLHLSPTAILKELSNYFQKFSSQTRLLTLPSPHELPPREAQEYPCTFIKYY
;
A
#
# COMPACT_ATOMS: atom_id res chain seq x y z
N MET A 1 -19.40 7.87 0.25
CA MET A 1 -19.61 6.41 0.27
C MET A 1 -19.64 5.81 -1.13
N ALA A 2 -20.51 6.24 -2.07
CA ALA A 2 -20.54 5.64 -3.43
C ALA A 2 -19.17 5.64 -4.14
N TRP A 3 -18.48 6.78 -4.21
CA TRP A 3 -17.16 6.87 -4.85
C TRP A 3 -16.07 6.05 -4.14
N GLN A 4 -16.14 5.90 -2.81
CA GLN A 4 -15.18 5.11 -2.05
C GLN A 4 -15.33 3.63 -2.38
N ASN A 5 -16.57 3.15 -2.48
CA ASN A 5 -16.85 1.76 -2.83
C ASN A 5 -16.37 1.45 -4.25
N THR A 6 -16.55 2.37 -5.20
CA THR A 6 -16.01 2.24 -6.56
C THR A 6 -14.49 2.11 -6.53
N LEU A 7 -13.78 3.03 -5.86
CA LEU A 7 -12.31 2.93 -5.75
C LEU A 7 -11.86 1.63 -5.07
N ILE A 8 -12.52 1.22 -3.98
CA ILE A 8 -12.19 -0.03 -3.31
C ILE A 8 -12.33 -1.22 -4.26
N GLN A 9 -13.35 -1.23 -5.12
CA GLN A 9 -13.56 -2.29 -6.09
C GLN A 9 -12.51 -2.24 -7.21
N ASP A 10 -12.31 -1.08 -7.83
CA ASP A 10 -11.31 -0.88 -8.89
C ASP A 10 -9.90 -1.32 -8.40
N GLY A 11 -9.52 -0.91 -7.19
CA GLY A 11 -8.21 -1.25 -6.64
C GLY A 11 -8.06 -2.74 -6.30
N LYS A 12 -9.16 -3.46 -5.99
CA LYS A 12 -9.13 -4.93 -5.84
C LYS A 12 -8.94 -5.64 -7.16
N GLU A 13 -9.51 -5.11 -8.24
CA GLU A 13 -9.30 -5.62 -9.60
C GLU A 13 -7.84 -5.41 -10.02
N MET A 14 -7.28 -4.23 -9.77
CA MET A 14 -5.87 -3.93 -9.97
C MET A 14 -4.93 -4.83 -9.14
N ALA A 15 -5.29 -5.14 -7.90
CA ALA A 15 -4.55 -6.07 -7.06
C ALA A 15 -4.54 -7.48 -7.67
N SER A 16 -5.66 -7.91 -8.25
CA SER A 16 -5.75 -9.19 -8.98
C SER A 16 -4.86 -9.21 -10.23
N VAL A 17 -4.78 -8.09 -10.97
CA VAL A 17 -3.85 -7.93 -12.10
C VAL A 17 -2.39 -8.09 -11.64
N LEU A 18 -1.96 -7.36 -10.59
CA LEU A 18 -0.60 -7.48 -10.07
C LEU A 18 -0.30 -8.89 -9.55
N TYR A 19 -1.26 -9.50 -8.84
CA TYR A 19 -1.10 -10.85 -8.30
C TYR A 19 -0.93 -11.91 -9.38
N THR A 20 -1.68 -11.79 -10.47
CA THR A 20 -1.62 -12.72 -11.60
C THR A 20 -0.49 -12.41 -12.59
N TYR A 21 0.19 -11.27 -12.44
CA TYR A 21 1.31 -10.88 -13.31
C TYR A 21 2.39 -11.98 -13.33
N ARG A 22 2.73 -12.41 -14.55
CA ARG A 22 3.80 -13.36 -14.88
C ARG A 22 4.74 -12.69 -15.88
N SER A 23 6.01 -13.04 -15.85
CA SER A 23 7.00 -12.44 -16.74
C SER A 23 6.69 -12.78 -18.20
N CYS A 24 6.47 -11.75 -19.01
CA CYS A 24 6.35 -11.84 -20.46
C CYS A 24 7.70 -12.18 -21.08
N VAL A 25 8.78 -11.56 -20.60
CA VAL A 25 10.13 -11.76 -21.14
C VAL A 25 10.57 -13.22 -21.08
N LYS A 26 10.18 -13.97 -20.04
CA LYS A 26 10.48 -15.40 -19.94
C LYS A 26 9.86 -16.24 -21.06
N ALA A 27 8.81 -15.75 -21.70
CA ALA A 27 8.15 -16.41 -22.83
C ALA A 27 8.64 -15.93 -24.19
N LEU A 28 9.42 -14.84 -24.25
CA LEU A 28 9.90 -14.27 -25.51
C LEU A 28 11.12 -15.02 -26.03
N PRO A 29 11.21 -15.28 -27.35
CA PRO A 29 12.35 -15.98 -27.93
C PRO A 29 13.61 -15.12 -27.86
N GLN A 30 14.74 -15.75 -27.49
CA GLN A 30 16.06 -15.12 -27.60
C GLN A 30 16.68 -15.50 -28.94
N LEU A 31 16.93 -14.51 -29.80
CA LEU A 31 17.56 -14.76 -31.10
C LEU A 31 19.09 -14.81 -30.99
N PRO A 32 19.74 -15.75 -31.69
CA PRO A 32 21.19 -15.72 -31.89
C PRO A 32 21.61 -14.47 -32.65
N GLU A 33 22.84 -14.01 -32.38
CA GLU A 33 23.43 -12.79 -32.97
C GLU A 33 23.56 -12.85 -34.52
N SER A 34 23.42 -14.05 -35.11
CA SER A 34 23.43 -14.30 -36.55
C SER A 34 22.11 -13.92 -37.26
N MET A 35 21.00 -13.69 -36.55
CA MET A 35 19.69 -13.36 -37.14
C MET A 35 19.33 -11.86 -37.03
N LYS A 36 20.29 -10.96 -37.33
CA LYS A 36 20.10 -9.50 -37.16
C LYS A 36 18.94 -8.91 -37.97
N HIS A 37 18.57 -9.47 -39.11
CA HIS A 37 17.48 -8.93 -39.95
C HIS A 37 16.09 -9.24 -39.35
N SER A 38 15.90 -10.41 -38.73
CA SER A 38 14.67 -10.75 -37.99
C SER A 38 14.61 -10.12 -36.58
N GLN A 39 15.68 -9.44 -36.18
CA GLN A 39 15.81 -8.85 -34.85
C GLN A 39 14.99 -7.57 -34.69
N ALA A 40 14.85 -6.76 -35.75
CA ALA A 40 14.04 -5.54 -35.72
C ALA A 40 12.55 -5.86 -35.53
N ASP A 41 12.04 -6.82 -36.32
CA ASP A 41 10.66 -7.30 -36.19
C ASP A 41 10.42 -7.90 -34.80
N LEU A 42 11.36 -8.72 -34.30
CA LEU A 42 11.25 -9.25 -32.94
C LEU A 42 11.22 -8.16 -31.88
N TYR A 43 12.03 -7.09 -32.00
CA TYR A 43 12.00 -5.98 -31.04
C TYR A 43 10.68 -5.24 -31.08
N LEU A 44 10.07 -5.07 -32.26
CA LEU A 44 8.76 -4.46 -32.42
C LEU A 44 7.67 -5.30 -31.76
N GLU A 45 7.62 -6.60 -32.05
CA GLU A 45 6.65 -7.53 -31.45
C GLU A 45 6.83 -7.62 -29.93
N THR A 46 8.09 -7.69 -29.47
CA THR A 46 8.43 -7.67 -28.04
C THR A 46 7.95 -6.38 -27.38
N TYR A 47 8.17 -5.23 -28.03
CA TYR A 47 7.71 -3.94 -27.54
C TYR A 47 6.19 -3.91 -27.42
N GLN A 48 5.44 -4.37 -28.42
CA GLN A 48 3.98 -4.36 -28.41
C GLN A 48 3.38 -5.23 -27.30
N VAL A 49 3.93 -6.43 -27.08
CA VAL A 49 3.52 -7.32 -25.99
C VAL A 49 3.78 -6.67 -24.63
N LEU A 50 4.98 -6.11 -24.45
CA LEU A 50 5.35 -5.47 -23.19
C LEU A 50 4.57 -4.17 -22.96
N ASP A 51 4.28 -3.39 -23.99
CA ASP A 51 3.55 -2.12 -23.87
C ASP A 51 2.14 -2.32 -23.30
N LEU A 52 1.45 -3.40 -23.70
CA LEU A 52 0.15 -3.75 -23.14
C LEU A 52 0.23 -3.92 -21.62
N GLU A 53 1.24 -4.64 -21.13
CA GLU A 53 1.44 -4.85 -19.70
C GLU A 53 1.93 -3.58 -18.98
N MET A 54 2.79 -2.77 -19.61
CA MET A 54 3.22 -1.49 -19.04
C MET A 54 2.07 -0.48 -18.97
N SER A 55 1.13 -0.53 -19.92
CA SER A 55 -0.08 0.29 -19.91
C SER A 55 -0.94 0.01 -18.67
N ARG A 56 -1.09 -1.26 -18.28
CA ARG A 56 -1.76 -1.65 -17.02
C ARG A 56 -1.03 -1.10 -15.79
N LEU A 57 0.30 -1.11 -15.78
CA LEU A 57 1.08 -0.53 -14.68
C LEU A 57 0.95 1.00 -14.61
N ARG A 58 0.91 1.69 -15.75
CA ARG A 58 0.60 3.13 -15.84
C ARG A 58 -0.81 3.45 -15.36
N GLU A 59 -1.77 2.58 -15.63
CA GLU A 59 -3.13 2.72 -15.11
C GLU A 59 -3.16 2.63 -13.58
N ILE A 60 -2.49 1.62 -13.00
CA ILE A 60 -2.35 1.48 -11.54
C ILE A 60 -1.67 2.71 -10.94
N GLN A 61 -0.59 3.21 -11.56
CA GLN A 61 0.13 4.41 -11.12
C GLN A 61 -0.77 5.66 -11.11
N ARG A 62 -1.59 5.86 -12.15
CA ARG A 62 -2.53 7.00 -12.23
C ARG A 62 -3.69 6.83 -11.24
N TRP A 63 -4.23 5.62 -11.15
CA TRP A 63 -5.34 5.31 -10.25
C TRP A 63 -4.96 5.53 -8.79
N GLN A 64 -3.80 5.02 -8.34
CA GLN A 64 -3.37 5.19 -6.95
C GLN A 64 -3.15 6.66 -6.61
N ALA A 65 -2.68 7.48 -7.57
CA ALA A 65 -2.50 8.91 -7.36
C ALA A 65 -3.84 9.63 -7.16
N SER A 66 -4.85 9.27 -7.97
CA SER A 66 -6.22 9.77 -7.80
C SER A 66 -6.82 9.31 -6.47
N ALA A 67 -6.66 8.04 -6.12
CA ALA A 67 -7.18 7.46 -4.89
C ALA A 67 -6.56 8.10 -3.64
N ALA A 68 -5.23 8.30 -3.64
CA ALA A 68 -4.50 8.97 -2.57
C ALA A 68 -4.97 10.42 -2.38
N THR A 69 -5.11 11.18 -3.47
CA THR A 69 -5.62 12.56 -3.44
C THR A 69 -7.02 12.62 -2.83
N LYS A 70 -7.93 11.74 -3.29
CA LYS A 70 -9.31 11.69 -2.79
C LYS A 70 -9.39 11.27 -1.34
N LEU A 71 -8.58 10.29 -0.91
CA LEU A 71 -8.53 9.85 0.48
C LEU A 71 -8.01 10.95 1.41
N ALA A 72 -6.92 11.62 1.04
CA ALA A 72 -6.36 12.74 1.82
C ALA A 72 -7.36 13.90 1.95
N ALA A 73 -8.05 14.27 0.87
CA ALA A 73 -9.07 15.31 0.89
C ALA A 73 -10.28 14.93 1.76
N ASP A 74 -10.70 13.66 1.72
CA ASP A 74 -11.80 13.15 2.54
C ASP A 74 -11.43 13.10 4.02
N MET A 75 -10.21 12.65 4.35
CA MET A 75 -9.63 12.72 5.69
C MET A 75 -9.66 14.16 6.23
N GLN A 76 -9.13 15.12 5.46
CA GLN A 76 -9.12 16.54 5.83
C GLN A 76 -10.52 17.10 6.09
N ARG A 77 -11.54 16.62 5.38
CA ARG A 77 -12.93 17.07 5.53
C ARG A 77 -13.46 16.87 6.95
N PHE A 78 -13.01 15.82 7.64
CA PHE A 78 -13.42 15.53 9.02
C PHE A 78 -12.55 16.21 10.08
N SER A 79 -11.43 16.81 9.68
CA SER A 79 -10.61 17.66 10.55
C SER A 79 -11.18 19.06 10.76
N ARG A 80 -12.24 19.46 10.05
CA ARG A 80 -12.87 20.80 10.15
C ARG A 80 -13.73 20.95 11.42
N PRO A 81 -13.80 22.12 12.08
CA PRO A 81 -14.44 22.29 13.39
C PRO A 81 -15.92 21.94 13.38
N GLU A 82 -16.64 22.31 12.31
CA GLU A 82 -18.08 22.02 12.18
C GLU A 82 -18.35 20.51 12.06
N ARG A 83 -17.35 19.75 11.60
CA ARG A 83 -17.44 18.30 11.41
C ARG A 83 -16.72 17.50 12.50
N ARG A 84 -15.81 18.11 13.26
CA ARG A 84 -15.16 17.49 14.43
C ARG A 84 -16.18 17.12 15.51
N ILE A 85 -17.26 17.89 15.64
CA ILE A 85 -18.31 17.64 16.64
C ILE A 85 -19.05 16.32 16.36
N ASN A 86 -19.37 16.05 15.09
CA ASN A 86 -20.13 14.85 14.70
C ASN A 86 -19.23 13.69 14.24
N GLY A 87 -18.00 13.99 13.82
CA GLY A 87 -17.05 13.02 13.30
C GLY A 87 -17.52 12.28 12.03
N PRO A 88 -16.68 11.40 11.50
CA PRO A 88 -17.11 10.39 10.53
C PRO A 88 -17.99 9.33 11.21
N THR A 89 -18.97 8.80 10.48
CA THR A 89 -19.73 7.63 10.95
C THR A 89 -18.85 6.37 10.97
N ILE A 90 -19.23 5.35 11.74
CA ILE A 90 -18.53 4.06 11.79
C ILE A 90 -18.36 3.46 10.39
N THR A 91 -19.41 3.47 9.57
CA THR A 91 -19.36 2.99 8.18
C THR A 91 -18.32 3.74 7.36
N HIS A 92 -18.17 5.04 7.59
CA HIS A 92 -17.22 5.86 6.85
C HIS A 92 -15.76 5.65 7.31
N LEU A 93 -15.55 5.42 8.61
CA LEU A 93 -14.25 4.96 9.14
C LEU A 93 -13.83 3.65 8.45
N TRP A 94 -14.73 2.67 8.37
CA TRP A 94 -14.48 1.42 7.63
C TRP A 94 -14.17 1.66 6.16
N SER A 95 -14.88 2.56 5.47
CA SER A 95 -14.58 2.89 4.07
C SER A 95 -13.19 3.49 3.89
N MET A 96 -12.76 4.39 4.77
CA MET A 96 -11.40 4.95 4.73
C MET A 96 -10.34 3.86 4.98
N LEU A 97 -10.54 3.00 5.97
CA LEU A 97 -9.63 1.90 6.30
C LEU A 97 -9.56 0.87 5.16
N LYS A 98 -10.69 0.54 4.54
CA LYS A 98 -10.74 -0.39 3.39
C LYS A 98 -10.01 0.18 2.18
N LEU A 99 -10.14 1.47 1.90
CA LEU A 99 -9.39 2.10 0.81
C LEU A 99 -7.88 2.15 1.11
N LEU A 100 -7.51 2.49 2.35
CA LEU A 100 -6.12 2.44 2.78
C LEU A 100 -5.53 1.02 2.65
N ASP A 101 -6.29 0.00 3.05
CA ASP A 101 -5.88 -1.40 2.93
C ASP A 101 -5.62 -1.82 1.49
N VAL A 102 -6.45 -1.36 0.54
CA VAL A 102 -6.23 -1.59 -0.89
C VAL A 102 -4.92 -0.93 -1.35
N LEU A 103 -4.63 0.30 -0.92
CA LEU A 103 -3.36 0.97 -1.25
C LEU A 103 -2.15 0.21 -0.69
N VAL A 104 -2.24 -0.28 0.56
CA VAL A 104 -1.20 -1.12 1.20
C VAL A 104 -0.97 -2.41 0.42
N GLN A 105 -2.04 -3.11 0.05
CA GLN A 105 -1.96 -4.36 -0.72
C GLN A 105 -1.34 -4.15 -2.09
N LEU A 106 -1.72 -3.09 -2.81
CA LEU A 106 -1.16 -2.77 -4.14
C LEU A 106 0.34 -2.51 -4.08
N ASP A 107 0.80 -1.74 -3.09
CA ASP A 107 2.22 -1.42 -2.96
C ASP A 107 3.04 -2.69 -2.62
N HIS A 108 2.52 -3.52 -1.71
CA HIS A 108 3.14 -4.79 -1.36
C HIS A 108 3.20 -5.76 -2.54
N LEU A 109 2.10 -5.92 -3.29
CA LEU A 109 2.04 -6.76 -4.48
C LEU A 109 3.00 -6.28 -5.57
N LYS A 110 3.04 -4.97 -5.82
CA LYS A 110 3.99 -4.34 -6.75
C LYS A 110 5.43 -4.70 -6.37
N ASN A 111 5.77 -4.57 -5.09
CA ASN A 111 7.12 -4.84 -4.60
C ASN A 111 7.47 -6.34 -4.50
N ALA A 112 6.49 -7.23 -4.35
CA ALA A 112 6.69 -8.68 -4.30
C ALA A 112 7.00 -9.32 -5.67
N LYS A 113 6.72 -8.62 -6.76
CA LYS A 113 6.80 -9.17 -8.13
C LYS A 113 8.10 -8.80 -8.83
N ALA A 114 9.13 -9.61 -8.64
CA ALA A 114 10.43 -9.44 -9.32
C ALA A 114 10.36 -9.51 -10.87
N SER A 115 9.28 -10.07 -11.45
CA SER A 115 9.06 -10.06 -12.89
C SER A 115 8.79 -8.67 -13.46
N ILE A 116 8.14 -7.79 -12.70
CA ILE A 116 7.78 -6.44 -13.16
C ILE A 116 9.01 -5.59 -13.52
N PRO A 117 10.02 -5.40 -12.64
CA PRO A 117 11.19 -4.61 -12.99
C PRO A 117 12.03 -5.25 -14.11
N ASN A 118 12.01 -6.58 -14.24
CA ASN A 118 12.70 -7.29 -15.32
C ASN A 118 12.05 -7.01 -16.68
N ASP A 119 10.73 -7.18 -16.76
CA ASP A 119 9.95 -6.93 -17.98
C ASP A 119 10.01 -5.45 -18.36
N PHE A 120 9.94 -4.54 -17.39
CA PHE A 120 10.09 -3.10 -17.60
C PHE A 120 11.48 -2.73 -18.14
N SER A 121 12.54 -3.39 -17.67
CA SER A 121 13.90 -3.17 -18.19
C SER A 121 14.02 -3.58 -19.66
N TRP A 122 13.37 -4.67 -20.06
CA TRP A 122 13.29 -5.08 -21.45
C TRP A 122 12.45 -4.12 -22.29
N TYR A 123 11.32 -3.68 -21.77
CA TYR A 123 10.46 -2.70 -22.43
C TYR A 123 11.22 -1.41 -22.79
N LYS A 124 12.02 -0.86 -21.87
CA LYS A 124 12.86 0.32 -22.16
C LYS A 124 13.90 0.07 -23.24
N ARG A 125 14.52 -1.12 -23.25
CA ARG A 125 15.50 -1.49 -24.28
C ARG A 125 14.86 -1.56 -25.64
N THR A 126 13.71 -2.24 -25.76
CA THR A 126 13.00 -2.38 -27.03
C THR A 126 12.41 -1.05 -27.49
N PHE A 127 11.85 -0.24 -26.58
CA PHE A 127 11.42 1.12 -26.85
C PHE A 127 12.52 1.95 -27.53
N THR A 128 13.74 1.94 -26.98
CA THR A 128 14.89 2.68 -27.56
C THR A 128 15.21 2.27 -29.00
N GLN A 129 14.98 1.00 -29.36
CA GLN A 129 15.24 0.50 -30.71
C GLN A 129 14.11 0.88 -31.69
N VAL A 130 12.85 0.86 -31.24
CA VAL A 130 11.69 1.02 -32.12
C VAL A 130 11.20 2.46 -32.22
N SER A 131 11.46 3.30 -31.23
CA SER A 131 10.90 4.66 -31.14
C SER A 131 11.70 5.71 -31.90
N ILE A 132 12.81 5.37 -32.55
CA ILE A 132 13.76 6.34 -33.17
C ILE A 132 13.07 7.32 -34.12
N GLN A 133 12.00 6.88 -34.79
CA GLN A 133 11.29 7.66 -35.81
C GLN A 133 9.94 8.21 -35.33
N TRP A 134 9.60 8.05 -34.04
CA TRP A 134 8.28 8.43 -33.54
C TRP A 134 8.24 9.91 -33.13
N PRO A 135 7.15 10.63 -33.48
CA PRO A 135 7.05 12.08 -33.25
C PRO A 135 7.02 12.46 -31.76
N ASP A 136 6.47 11.60 -30.89
CA ASP A 136 6.23 11.90 -29.47
C ASP A 136 7.24 11.24 -28.51
N THR A 137 8.44 10.91 -29.01
CA THR A 137 9.42 10.11 -28.27
C THR A 137 9.84 10.73 -26.94
N ASP A 138 9.95 12.06 -26.85
CA ASP A 138 10.41 12.72 -25.62
C ASP A 138 9.36 12.67 -24.50
N SER A 139 8.09 12.91 -24.83
CA SER A 139 7.00 12.78 -23.84
C SER A 139 6.86 11.33 -23.35
N MET A 140 6.99 10.35 -24.25
CA MET A 140 6.98 8.93 -23.86
C MET A 140 8.16 8.56 -22.96
N ARG A 141 9.32 9.22 -23.12
CA ARG A 141 10.48 9.03 -22.24
C ARG A 141 10.23 9.58 -20.83
N GLU A 142 9.59 10.73 -20.72
CA GLU A 142 9.20 11.29 -19.42
C GLU A 142 8.23 10.35 -18.68
N GLU A 143 7.19 9.85 -19.36
CA GLU A 143 6.26 8.87 -18.76
C GLU A 143 6.97 7.57 -18.34
N LEU A 144 7.96 7.14 -19.11
CA LEU A 144 8.81 5.99 -18.80
C LEU A 144 9.64 6.22 -17.54
N ASP A 145 10.23 7.40 -17.39
CA ASP A 145 11.03 7.77 -16.22
C ASP A 145 10.16 7.86 -14.97
N ASP A 146 8.97 8.43 -15.07
CA ASP A 146 7.99 8.47 -13.98
C ASP A 146 7.56 7.06 -13.55
N LEU A 147 7.26 6.19 -14.52
CA LEU A 147 6.92 4.79 -14.25
C LEU A 147 8.10 4.05 -13.62
N GLN A 148 9.33 4.30 -14.07
CA GLN A 148 10.54 3.73 -13.48
C GLN A 148 10.67 4.09 -12.00
N ILE A 149 10.48 5.37 -11.65
CA ILE A 149 10.52 5.83 -10.26
C ILE A 149 9.45 5.10 -9.44
N PHE A 150 8.22 5.00 -9.96
CA PHE A 150 7.12 4.30 -9.30
C PHE A 150 7.40 2.82 -9.03
N LEU A 151 7.95 2.10 -10.02
CA LEU A 151 8.24 0.66 -9.93
C LEU A 151 9.45 0.36 -9.04
N SER A 152 10.48 1.21 -9.06
CA SER A 152 11.71 1.03 -8.29
C SER A 152 11.58 1.47 -6.84
N THR A 153 10.71 2.43 -6.55
CA THR A 153 10.52 2.94 -5.19
C THR A 153 9.67 1.96 -4.37
N ARG A 154 10.25 1.46 -3.27
CA ARG A 154 9.51 0.70 -2.26
C ARG A 154 8.56 1.63 -1.52
N TRP A 155 7.33 1.17 -1.25
CA TRP A 155 6.29 1.97 -0.61
C TRP A 155 5.88 3.25 -1.36
N ALA A 156 6.02 3.29 -2.69
CA ALA A 156 5.75 4.48 -3.51
C ALA A 156 4.30 4.99 -3.38
N ILE A 157 3.33 4.07 -3.25
CA ILE A 157 1.90 4.42 -3.12
C ILE A 157 1.64 5.08 -1.77
N LEU A 158 2.19 4.52 -0.69
CA LEU A 158 2.04 5.08 0.65
C LEU A 158 2.76 6.42 0.81
N LEU A 159 3.94 6.56 0.21
CA LEU A 159 4.67 7.82 0.18
C LEU A 159 3.89 8.90 -0.58
N ASN A 160 3.24 8.54 -1.69
CA ASN A 160 2.36 9.45 -2.41
C ASN A 160 1.15 9.87 -1.57
N LEU A 161 0.50 8.94 -0.85
CA LEU A 161 -0.57 9.28 0.11
C LEU A 161 -0.07 10.25 1.18
N HIS A 162 1.13 10.05 1.73
CA HIS A 162 1.72 10.97 2.69
C HIS A 162 1.94 12.38 2.12
N VAL A 163 2.45 12.48 0.89
CA VAL A 163 2.59 13.76 0.17
C VAL A 163 1.23 14.45 0.00
N GLU A 164 0.19 13.70 -0.37
CA GLU A 164 -1.16 14.23 -0.55
C GLU A 164 -1.77 14.73 0.78
N MET A 165 -1.58 13.99 1.88
CA MET A 165 -1.98 14.44 3.22
C MET A 165 -1.26 15.73 3.65
N PHE A 166 0.04 15.83 3.36
CA PHE A 166 0.81 17.05 3.64
C PHE A 166 0.33 18.23 2.79
N ARG A 167 0.03 18.00 1.50
CA ARG A 167 -0.46 19.01 0.57
C ARG A 167 -1.78 19.61 1.04
N VAL A 168 -2.73 18.77 1.46
CA VAL A 168 -4.01 19.26 1.98
C VAL A 168 -3.82 20.01 3.30
N ASN A 169 -2.98 19.51 4.22
CA ASN A 169 -2.68 20.20 5.49
C ASN A 169 -2.13 21.62 5.28
N LYS A 170 -1.22 21.82 4.33
CA LYS A 170 -0.66 23.15 4.03
C LYS A 170 -1.72 24.13 3.49
N SER A 171 -2.72 23.63 2.77
CA SER A 171 -3.77 24.46 2.17
C SER A 171 -4.74 25.05 3.19
N LEU A 172 -4.88 24.47 4.38
CA LEU A 172 -5.80 24.93 5.42
C LEU A 172 -5.06 24.97 6.76
N THR A 173 -4.61 26.16 7.17
CA THR A 173 -3.69 26.40 8.29
C THR A 173 -4.23 26.04 9.68
N GLU A 174 -5.49 25.61 9.79
CA GLU A 174 -6.15 25.36 11.09
C GLU A 174 -6.56 23.88 11.30
N PHE A 175 -6.50 23.01 10.28
CA PHE A 175 -7.05 21.64 10.36
C PHE A 175 -6.06 20.59 9.89
N SER A 176 -5.69 19.67 10.79
CA SER A 176 -4.71 18.64 10.53
C SER A 176 -5.37 17.29 10.25
N VAL A 177 -4.92 16.61 9.18
CA VAL A 177 -5.21 15.19 8.90
C VAL A 177 -4.77 14.28 10.06
N GLU A 178 -3.86 14.74 10.93
CA GLU A 178 -3.42 14.00 12.11
C GLU A 178 -4.56 13.63 13.07
N ASP A 179 -5.56 14.50 13.22
CA ASP A 179 -6.70 14.22 14.11
C ASP A 179 -7.52 13.02 13.63
N ILE A 180 -7.73 12.92 12.31
CA ILE A 180 -8.49 11.80 11.74
C ILE A 180 -7.66 10.51 11.73
N LEU A 181 -6.33 10.60 11.54
CA LEU A 181 -5.44 9.45 11.71
C LEU A 181 -5.53 8.89 13.14
N GLN A 182 -5.54 9.74 14.16
CA GLN A 182 -5.71 9.30 15.55
C GLN A 182 -7.06 8.63 15.80
N VAL A 183 -8.15 9.17 15.25
CA VAL A 183 -9.48 8.54 15.33
C VAL A 183 -9.47 7.16 14.67
N LEU A 184 -8.84 7.03 13.50
CA LEU A 184 -8.72 5.74 12.80
C LEU A 184 -7.88 4.72 13.59
N ILE A 185 -6.80 5.16 14.24
CA ILE A 185 -5.97 4.29 15.10
C ILE A 185 -6.75 3.82 16.32
N VAL A 186 -7.43 4.73 17.03
CA VAL A 186 -8.27 4.37 18.18
C VAL A 186 -9.33 3.36 17.74
N PHE A 187 -10.04 3.63 16.65
CA PHE A 187 -11.05 2.74 16.11
C PHE A 187 -10.49 1.36 15.76
N ALA A 188 -9.34 1.29 15.10
CA ALA A 188 -8.70 0.03 14.73
C ALA A 188 -8.24 -0.77 15.95
N VAL A 189 -7.62 -0.11 16.94
CA VAL A 189 -7.16 -0.76 18.18
C VAL A 189 -8.35 -1.26 19.00
N GLU A 190 -9.38 -0.45 19.18
CA GLU A 190 -10.60 -0.86 19.88
C GLU A 190 -11.29 -2.02 19.17
N SER A 191 -11.41 -1.98 17.84
CA SER A 191 -12.01 -3.07 17.06
C SER A 191 -11.21 -4.37 17.11
N LEU A 192 -9.88 -4.30 17.26
CA LEU A 192 -9.01 -5.48 17.35
C LEU A 192 -8.98 -6.11 18.75
N GLU A 193 -9.16 -5.31 19.79
CA GLU A 193 -9.13 -5.74 21.19
C GLU A 193 -10.51 -6.13 21.74
N LEU A 194 -11.54 -5.40 21.33
CA LEU A 194 -12.91 -5.83 21.53
C LEU A 194 -13.10 -6.97 20.53
N ASP A 195 -13.26 -8.21 21.00
CA ASP A 195 -13.74 -9.35 20.20
C ASP A 195 -15.21 -9.13 19.74
N PHE A 196 -15.50 -7.93 19.25
CA PHE A 196 -16.63 -7.68 18.38
C PHE A 196 -16.55 -8.68 17.22
N ALA A 197 -17.69 -9.17 16.74
CA ALA A 197 -17.75 -10.21 15.71
C ALA A 197 -17.20 -9.72 14.35
N LEU A 198 -15.89 -9.52 14.28
CA LEU A 198 -15.15 -9.20 13.08
C LEU A 198 -15.01 -10.48 12.27
N LEU A 199 -15.33 -10.40 10.99
CA LEU A 199 -14.93 -11.46 10.07
C LEU A 199 -13.40 -11.46 9.95
N PHE A 200 -12.80 -12.63 9.74
CA PHE A 200 -11.34 -12.74 9.54
C PHE A 200 -10.77 -11.73 8.54
N PRO A 201 -11.40 -11.47 7.37
CA PRO A 201 -10.90 -10.46 6.43
C PRO A 201 -10.83 -9.05 7.02
N GLU A 202 -11.78 -8.68 7.88
CA GLU A 202 -11.83 -7.36 8.53
C GLU A 202 -10.76 -7.24 9.61
N ARG A 203 -10.57 -8.30 10.41
CA ARG A 203 -9.46 -8.38 11.37
C ARG A 203 -8.11 -8.21 10.66
N HIS A 204 -7.86 -8.98 9.59
CA HIS A 204 -6.60 -8.90 8.86
C HIS A 204 -6.39 -7.53 8.18
N MET A 205 -7.46 -6.92 7.67
CA MET A 205 -7.42 -5.56 7.12
C MET A 205 -6.95 -4.55 8.19
N LEU A 206 -7.52 -4.59 9.39
CA LEU A 206 -7.11 -3.72 10.50
C LEU A 206 -5.64 -3.93 10.88
N LEU A 207 -5.19 -5.18 10.95
CA LEU A 207 -3.80 -5.52 11.26
C LEU A 207 -2.80 -5.04 10.19
N ARG A 208 -3.22 -4.98 8.90
CA ARG A 208 -2.40 -4.44 7.81
C ARG A 208 -2.29 -2.92 7.85
N VAL A 209 -3.38 -2.21 8.09
CA VAL A 209 -3.40 -0.74 8.04
C VAL A 209 -2.90 -0.08 9.32
N LEU A 210 -3.05 -0.72 10.48
CA LEU A 210 -2.63 -0.16 11.77
C LEU A 210 -1.14 0.27 11.81
N PRO A 211 -0.14 -0.53 11.38
CA PRO A 211 1.25 -0.08 11.38
C PRO A 211 1.47 1.13 10.46
N VAL A 212 0.78 1.19 9.32
CA VAL A 212 0.86 2.32 8.39
C VAL A 212 0.29 3.59 9.02
N LEU A 213 -0.89 3.50 9.65
CA LEU A 213 -1.51 4.62 10.35
C LEU A 213 -0.61 5.16 11.47
N VAL A 214 0.01 4.28 12.26
CA VAL A 214 0.91 4.69 13.35
C VAL A 214 2.12 5.45 12.81
N VAL A 215 2.74 4.98 11.72
CA VAL A 215 3.86 5.69 11.08
C VAL A 215 3.42 7.05 10.53
N MET A 216 2.27 7.10 9.86
CA MET A 216 1.74 8.34 9.30
C MET A 216 1.36 9.36 10.38
N ALA A 217 0.82 8.89 11.51
CA ALA A 217 0.38 9.73 12.63
C ALA A 217 1.51 10.25 13.53
N THR A 218 2.76 9.87 13.24
CA THR A 218 3.96 10.23 14.02
C THR A 218 4.90 11.11 13.19
N SER A 219 4.31 12.03 12.43
CA SER A 219 5.02 13.00 11.60
C SER A 219 5.80 14.05 12.40
N SER A 220 5.42 14.31 13.66
CA SER A 220 6.16 15.14 14.63
C SER A 220 6.17 14.56 16.06
N GLU A 221 7.03 15.10 16.93
CA GLU A 221 7.07 14.74 18.36
C GLU A 221 5.76 15.08 19.08
N LYS A 222 5.17 16.23 18.77
CA LYS A 222 3.88 16.66 19.33
C LYS A 222 2.76 15.70 18.93
N ASP A 223 2.75 15.27 17.67
CA ASP A 223 1.73 14.35 17.16
C ASP A 223 1.89 12.97 17.80
N SER A 224 3.14 12.51 17.95
CA SER A 224 3.46 11.27 18.66
C SER A 224 2.97 11.30 20.12
N GLU A 225 3.24 12.38 20.85
CA GLU A 225 2.77 12.53 22.24
C GLU A 225 1.24 12.55 22.31
N SER A 226 0.58 13.24 21.37
CA SER A 226 -0.88 13.32 21.31
C SER A 226 -1.53 11.97 21.00
N LEU A 227 -0.93 11.18 20.09
CA LEU A 227 -1.34 9.82 19.79
C LEU A 227 -1.24 8.93 21.02
N TYR A 228 -0.09 8.96 21.72
CA TYR A 228 0.14 8.10 22.87
C TYR A 228 -0.67 8.46 24.12
N LYS A 229 -1.19 9.70 24.19
CA LYS A 229 -2.22 10.08 25.17
C LYS A 229 -3.56 9.38 24.92
N ARG A 230 -3.91 9.12 23.65
CA ARG A 230 -5.16 8.43 23.28
C ARG A 230 -5.02 6.90 23.27
N VAL A 231 -3.90 6.39 22.76
CA VAL A 231 -3.62 4.96 22.66
C VAL A 231 -2.27 4.64 23.29
N LYS A 232 -2.30 3.88 24.40
CA LYS A 232 -1.07 3.43 25.06
C LYS A 232 -0.23 2.61 24.10
N ILE A 233 1.04 2.96 23.93
CA ILE A 233 2.00 2.23 23.07
C ILE A 233 2.08 0.72 23.37
N ASN A 234 1.86 0.31 24.62
CA ASN A 234 1.82 -1.11 25.00
C ASN A 234 0.69 -1.89 24.33
N ARG A 235 -0.47 -1.25 24.07
CA ARG A 235 -1.58 -1.86 23.33
C ARG A 235 -1.15 -2.18 21.90
N LEU A 236 -0.53 -1.21 21.22
CA LEU A 236 0.02 -1.38 19.88
C LEU A 236 1.08 -2.51 19.83
N ILE A 237 2.01 -2.52 20.77
CA ILE A 237 3.04 -3.56 20.89
C ILE A 237 2.40 -4.94 21.03
N ASN A 238 1.39 -5.08 21.88
CA ASN A 238 0.71 -6.36 22.09
C ASN A 238 0.00 -6.84 20.83
N ILE A 239 -0.71 -5.95 20.13
CA ILE A 239 -1.36 -6.28 18.85
C ILE A 239 -0.33 -6.80 17.83
N PHE A 240 0.76 -6.08 17.61
CA PHE A 240 1.78 -6.48 16.63
C PHE A 240 2.53 -7.76 17.00
N LYS A 241 2.71 -8.05 18.30
CA LYS A 241 3.31 -9.31 18.76
C LYS A 241 2.35 -10.49 18.66
N ASN A 242 1.06 -10.27 18.88
CA ASN A 242 0.05 -11.32 18.82
C ASN A 242 -0.20 -11.78 17.38
N ASP A 243 -0.08 -10.90 16.39
CA ASP A 243 -0.27 -11.24 14.98
C ASP A 243 0.97 -10.85 14.15
N PRO A 244 2.10 -11.56 14.32
CA PRO A 244 3.37 -11.18 13.72
C PRO A 244 3.44 -11.43 12.20
N VAL A 245 2.57 -12.32 11.70
CA VAL A 245 2.39 -12.65 10.29
C VAL A 245 0.90 -12.57 9.97
N ILE A 246 0.56 -11.78 8.97
CA ILE A 246 -0.84 -11.55 8.55
C ILE A 246 -0.98 -11.80 7.06
N PRO A 247 -2.12 -12.36 6.60
CA PRO A 247 -2.39 -12.49 5.16
C PRO A 247 -2.43 -11.12 4.50
N ALA A 248 -1.78 -10.95 3.36
CA ALA A 248 -1.84 -9.73 2.54
C ALA A 248 -2.74 -9.93 1.32
N PHE A 249 -2.47 -10.98 0.55
CA PHE A 249 -3.19 -11.40 -0.64
C PHE A 249 -2.95 -12.92 -0.78
N PRO A 250 -3.92 -13.78 -1.14
CA PRO A 250 -3.82 -15.25 -1.17
C PRO A 250 -2.65 -15.95 -0.43
N ASP A 251 -1.52 -16.21 -1.11
CA ASP A 251 -0.31 -16.86 -0.59
C ASP A 251 0.77 -15.88 -0.10
N LEU A 252 0.54 -14.59 -0.27
CA LEU A 252 1.41 -13.49 0.16
C LEU A 252 1.05 -13.03 1.57
N HIS A 253 2.08 -12.93 2.41
CA HIS A 253 1.97 -12.51 3.79
C HIS A 253 2.70 -11.19 4.03
N LEU A 254 2.33 -10.51 5.11
CA LEU A 254 2.95 -9.30 5.63
C LEU A 254 3.31 -9.50 7.10
N SER A 255 4.26 -8.70 7.58
CA SER A 255 4.54 -8.58 9.00
C SER A 255 4.36 -7.12 9.42
N PRO A 256 3.49 -6.82 10.42
CA PRO A 256 3.32 -5.45 10.91
C PRO A 256 4.65 -4.82 11.34
N THR A 257 5.49 -5.58 12.02
CA THR A 257 6.82 -5.13 12.43
C THR A 257 7.74 -4.83 11.24
N ALA A 258 7.67 -5.61 10.16
CA ALA A 258 8.44 -5.32 8.94
C ALA A 258 7.97 -4.01 8.28
N ILE A 259 6.65 -3.78 8.21
CA ILE A 259 6.08 -2.52 7.70
C ILE A 259 6.63 -1.33 8.49
N LEU A 260 6.61 -1.39 9.83
CA LEU A 260 7.14 -0.32 10.69
C LEU A 260 8.63 -0.06 10.42
N LYS A 261 9.45 -1.12 10.36
CA LYS A 261 10.90 -1.03 10.11
C LYS A 261 11.20 -0.43 8.74
N GLU A 262 10.54 -0.91 7.70
CA GLU A 262 10.78 -0.43 6.33
C GLU A 262 10.31 1.00 6.12
N LEU A 263 9.14 1.37 6.65
CA LEU A 263 8.65 2.75 6.55
C LEU A 263 9.50 3.72 7.39
N SER A 264 10.13 3.29 8.49
CA SER A 264 10.97 4.18 9.31
C SER A 264 12.11 4.87 8.55
N ASN A 265 12.57 4.28 7.45
CA ASN A 265 13.59 4.86 6.56
C ASN A 265 13.10 6.13 5.84
N TYR A 266 11.79 6.26 5.65
CA TYR A 266 11.17 7.41 4.98
C TYR A 266 10.59 8.43 5.95
N PHE A 267 10.30 8.02 7.19
CA PHE A 267 9.68 8.84 8.22
C PHE A 267 10.66 9.11 9.37
N GLN A 268 11.52 10.11 9.20
CA GLN A 268 12.62 10.45 10.14
C GLN A 268 12.15 10.69 11.58
N LYS A 269 10.94 11.17 11.80
CA LYS A 269 10.41 11.38 13.16
C LYS A 269 9.95 10.07 13.80
N PHE A 270 9.41 9.15 13.01
CA PHE A 270 9.09 7.80 13.46
C PHE A 270 10.34 6.96 13.75
N SER A 271 11.47 7.18 13.07
CA SER A 271 12.71 6.42 13.31
C SER A 271 13.25 6.55 14.75
N SER A 272 12.83 7.59 15.49
CA SER A 272 13.13 7.75 16.92
C SER A 272 12.32 6.83 17.85
N GLN A 273 11.29 6.14 17.33
CA GLN A 273 10.38 5.28 18.11
C GLN A 273 10.97 3.89 18.36
N THR A 274 12.08 3.82 19.11
CA THR A 274 12.85 2.60 19.34
C THR A 274 12.00 1.44 19.84
N ARG A 275 11.00 1.69 20.70
CA ARG A 275 10.15 0.63 21.29
C ARG A 275 9.30 -0.15 20.29
N LEU A 276 8.90 0.49 19.18
CA LEU A 276 8.13 -0.17 18.11
C LEU A 276 9.08 -0.80 17.08
N LEU A 277 10.27 -0.23 16.88
CA LEU A 277 11.26 -0.72 15.93
C LEU A 277 12.08 -1.92 16.46
N THR A 278 12.18 -2.08 17.78
CA THR A 278 12.84 -3.25 18.41
C THR A 278 11.91 -4.45 18.58
N LEU A 279 10.70 -4.41 18.01
CA LEU A 279 9.85 -5.59 17.99
C LEU A 279 10.53 -6.74 17.26
N PRO A 280 10.44 -7.97 17.82
CA PRO A 280 11.05 -9.14 17.21
C PRO A 280 10.40 -9.41 15.85
N SER A 281 11.22 -9.85 14.92
CA SER A 281 10.80 -10.37 13.63
C SER A 281 10.06 -11.70 13.84
N PRO A 282 9.20 -12.13 12.89
CA PRO A 282 8.41 -13.35 13.08
C PRO A 282 9.20 -14.61 13.42
N HIS A 283 10.43 -14.75 12.90
CA HIS A 283 11.31 -15.90 13.16
C HIS A 283 12.04 -15.84 14.53
N GLU A 284 12.01 -14.69 15.20
CA GLU A 284 12.60 -14.49 16.53
C GLU A 284 11.58 -14.76 17.65
N LEU A 285 10.30 -14.88 17.30
CA LEU A 285 9.24 -15.19 18.26
C LEU A 285 9.24 -16.70 18.56
N PRO A 286 8.98 -17.09 19.82
CA PRO A 286 8.77 -18.50 20.12
C PRO A 286 7.61 -19.01 19.26
N PRO A 287 7.65 -20.29 18.84
CA PRO A 287 6.49 -20.91 18.22
C PRO A 287 5.31 -20.66 19.13
N ARG A 288 4.22 -20.10 18.57
CA ARG A 288 2.96 -20.12 19.29
C ARG A 288 2.69 -21.60 19.54
N GLU A 289 2.67 -22.02 20.81
CA GLU A 289 1.99 -23.24 21.16
C GLU A 289 0.63 -23.15 20.48
N ALA A 290 0.19 -24.22 19.83
CA ALA A 290 -1.16 -24.30 19.29
C ALA A 290 -2.12 -24.27 20.49
N GLN A 291 -2.25 -23.10 21.13
CA GLN A 291 -3.38 -22.74 21.96
C GLN A 291 -4.52 -22.78 20.98
N GLU A 292 -5.20 -23.92 21.05
CA GLU A 292 -6.50 -24.22 20.48
C GLU A 292 -7.09 -22.96 19.90
N TYR A 293 -7.15 -22.87 18.56
CA TYR A 293 -8.25 -22.11 17.97
C TYR A 293 -9.46 -22.52 18.78
N PRO A 294 -10.15 -21.60 19.50
CA PRO A 294 -11.36 -21.98 20.18
C PRO A 294 -12.33 -22.35 19.06
N CYS A 295 -12.33 -23.63 18.69
CA CYS A 295 -13.41 -24.27 17.99
C CYS A 295 -14.52 -24.38 19.03
N THR A 296 -15.06 -23.24 19.46
CA THR A 296 -16.37 -23.15 20.08
C THR A 296 -17.37 -23.43 18.96
N PHE A 297 -17.39 -24.69 18.50
CA PHE A 297 -18.60 -25.28 17.99
C PHE A 297 -19.57 -25.25 19.16
N ILE A 298 -20.38 -24.18 19.22
CA ILE A 298 -21.60 -24.17 19.99
C ILE A 298 -22.44 -25.30 19.37
N LYS A 299 -22.34 -26.48 19.98
CA LYS A 299 -23.28 -27.56 19.76
C LYS A 299 -24.61 -27.07 20.30
N TYR A 300 -25.43 -26.51 19.41
CA TYR A 300 -26.86 -26.44 19.66
C TYR A 300 -27.37 -27.89 19.65
N TYR A 301 -27.64 -28.42 20.84
CA TYR A 301 -28.47 -29.60 21.03
C TYR A 301 -29.93 -29.27 20.72
#